data_AF-A0A377WA90-F1
#
_entry.id   AF-A0A377WA90-F1
#
_cell.length_a   1.000
_cell.length_b   1.000
_cell.length_c   1.000
_cell.angle_alpha   90.00
_cell.angle_beta   90.00
_cell.angle_gamma   90.00
#
_symmetry.space_group_name_H-M   'P 1'
#
loop_
_entity.id
_entity.type
_entity.pdbx_description
1 polymer ?
#
loop_
_entity_poly.entity_id
_entity_poly.type
_entity_poly.pdbx_seq_one_letter_code
_entity_poly.pdbx_strand_id
1 'polypeptide(L)'
;MPFTPLVTAGIETALNTFLWRDKALKPARQRLLGKVLRVQLQDFATPVVLVFSERQVDVLSAWDGEADCTVITRLSVLPKTAQSSAAHGAYSQR
;
A
#
# COMPACT_ATOMS: atom_id res chain seq x y z
N MET A 1 18.20 -18.55 3.80
CA MET A 1 17.65 -18.24 2.46
C MET A 1 16.73 -17.05 2.65
N PRO A 2 16.93 -15.89 1.99
CA PRO A 2 16.10 -14.75 2.32
C PRO A 2 14.72 -15.03 1.72
N PHE A 3 13.76 -15.40 2.56
CA PHE A 3 12.36 -15.54 2.16
C PHE A 3 11.75 -14.18 1.81
N THR A 4 12.34 -13.11 2.36
CA THR A 4 12.01 -11.70 2.14
C THR A 4 11.90 -11.28 0.67
N PRO A 5 12.89 -11.48 -0.21
CA PRO A 5 12.80 -11.12 -1.63
C PRO A 5 11.70 -11.86 -2.40
N LEU A 6 11.38 -13.11 -2.03
CA LEU A 6 10.26 -13.83 -2.65
C LEU A 6 8.93 -13.23 -2.24
N VAL A 7 8.79 -12.85 -0.96
CA VAL A 7 7.60 -12.20 -0.43
C VAL A 7 7.42 -10.81 -1.06
N THR A 8 8.48 -9.98 -1.12
CA THR A 8 8.40 -8.65 -1.73
C THR A 8 8.06 -8.73 -3.22
N ALA A 9 8.68 -9.65 -3.97
CA ALA A 9 8.37 -9.85 -5.39
C ALA A 9 6.91 -10.31 -5.62
N GLY A 10 6.39 -11.18 -4.75
CA GLY A 10 4.98 -11.59 -4.78
C GLY A 10 4.02 -10.43 -4.54
N ILE A 11 4.30 -9.60 -3.53
CA ILE A 11 3.53 -8.40 -3.21
C ILE A 11 3.60 -7.40 -4.38
N GLU A 12 4.79 -7.17 -4.93
CA GLU A 12 5.02 -6.27 -6.06
C GLU A 12 4.20 -6.70 -7.27
N THR A 13 4.24 -7.98 -7.62
CA THR A 13 3.50 -8.54 -8.75
C THR A 13 1.99 -8.39 -8.54
N ALA A 14 1.49 -8.70 -7.34
CA ALA A 14 0.08 -8.59 -7.01
C ALA A 14 -0.41 -7.14 -7.07
N LEU A 15 0.34 -6.21 -6.46
CA LEU A 15 0.01 -4.79 -6.47
C LEU A 15 0.07 -4.20 -7.87
N ASN A 16 1.11 -4.46 -8.66
CA ASN A 16 1.19 -3.95 -10.01
C ASN A 16 0.07 -4.49 -10.89
N THR A 17 -0.24 -5.79 -10.77
CA THR A 17 -1.37 -6.40 -11.48
C THR A 17 -2.68 -5.74 -11.08
N PHE A 18 -2.95 -5.57 -9.79
CA PHE A 18 -4.19 -4.96 -9.31
C PHE A 18 -4.31 -3.47 -9.70
N LEU A 19 -3.26 -2.69 -9.41
CA LEU A 19 -3.24 -1.25 -9.60
C LEU A 19 -3.27 -0.85 -11.07
N TRP A 20 -2.59 -1.56 -11.99
CA TRP A 20 -2.56 -1.21 -13.41
C TRP A 20 -3.62 -1.91 -14.26
N ARG A 21 -4.23 -3.00 -13.79
CA ARG A 21 -5.34 -3.66 -14.49
C ARG A 21 -6.60 -2.79 -14.52
N ASP A 22 -6.88 -2.06 -13.45
CA ASP A 22 -8.04 -1.18 -13.38
C ASP A 22 -7.69 0.26 -13.81
N LYS A 23 -8.37 0.74 -14.87
CA LYS A 23 -8.24 2.13 -15.34
C LYS A 23 -8.83 3.13 -14.35
N ALA A 24 -9.79 2.72 -13.52
CA ALA A 24 -10.40 3.56 -12.49
C ALA A 24 -9.40 3.96 -11.39
N LEU A 25 -8.33 3.19 -11.21
CA LEU A 25 -7.27 3.49 -10.25
C LEU A 25 -6.25 4.51 -10.77
N LYS A 26 -6.31 4.92 -12.05
CA LYS A 26 -5.38 5.89 -12.65
C LYS A 26 -5.31 7.22 -11.87
N PRO A 27 -6.43 7.86 -11.46
CA PRO A 27 -6.39 9.09 -10.68
C PRO A 27 -5.74 8.89 -9.30
N ALA A 28 -6.00 7.74 -8.65
CA ALA A 28 -5.37 7.41 -7.38
C ALA A 28 -3.85 7.21 -7.53
N ARG A 29 -3.41 6.51 -8.59
CA ARG A 29 -1.98 6.37 -8.92
C ARG A 29 -1.32 7.73 -9.12
N GLN A 30 -1.96 8.63 -9.87
CA GLN A 30 -1.46 9.99 -10.11
C GLN A 30 -1.26 10.78 -8.81
N ARG A 31 -2.16 10.63 -7.83
CA ARG A 31 -2.04 11.28 -6.51
C ARG A 31 -0.90 10.73 -5.65
N LEU A 32 -0.47 9.50 -5.91
CA LEU A 32 0.57 8.81 -5.16
C LEU A 32 1.94 8.87 -5.87
N LEU A 33 2.05 9.46 -7.07
CA LEU A 33 3.33 9.52 -7.79
C LEU A 33 4.42 10.21 -6.97
N GLY A 34 5.59 9.55 -6.90
CA GLY A 34 6.73 10.01 -6.13
C GLY A 34 6.59 9.85 -4.63
N LYS A 35 5.50 9.23 -4.15
CA LYS A 35 5.30 8.97 -2.72
C LYS A 35 5.96 7.67 -2.29
N VAL A 36 6.42 7.66 -1.04
CA VAL A 36 6.99 6.50 -0.37
C VAL A 36 6.11 6.15 0.82
N LEU A 37 5.51 4.95 0.78
CA LEU A 37 4.71 4.42 1.87
C LEU A 37 5.46 3.28 2.55
N ARG A 38 5.75 3.44 3.84
CA ARG A 38 6.31 2.39 4.68
C ARG A 38 5.20 1.68 5.44
N VAL A 39 5.07 0.38 5.27
CA VAL A 39 4.14 -0.47 6.03
C VAL A 39 4.95 -1.32 7.00
N GLN A 40 4.80 -1.05 8.28
CA GLN A 40 5.44 -1.81 9.34
C GLN A 40 4.41 -2.73 10.00
N LEU A 41 4.62 -4.03 9.83
CA LEU A 41 3.80 -5.05 10.49
C LEU A 41 4.42 -5.36 11.86
N GLN A 42 3.66 -5.20 12.94
CA GLN A 42 4.17 -5.47 14.30
C GLN A 42 4.63 -6.92 14.47
N ASP A 43 4.06 -7.83 13.68
CA ASP A 43 4.38 -9.26 13.71
C ASP A 43 5.58 -9.63 12.81
N PHE A 44 6.13 -8.69 12.04
CA PHE A 44 7.27 -8.91 11.14
C PHE A 44 8.43 -7.96 11.46
N ALA A 45 9.65 -8.51 11.45
CA ALA A 45 10.86 -7.73 11.74
C ALA A 45 11.22 -6.72 10.62
N THR A 46 10.91 -7.04 9.36
CA THR A 46 11.24 -6.20 8.21
C THR A 46 10.01 -5.44 7.72
N PRO A 47 10.10 -4.11 7.55
CA PRO A 47 9.02 -3.33 6.94
C PRO A 47 8.89 -3.66 5.45
N VAL A 48 7.71 -3.37 4.90
CA VAL A 48 7.46 -3.37 3.46
C VAL A 48 7.35 -1.93 3.00
N VAL A 49 8.22 -1.50 2.10
CA VAL A 49 8.22 -0.14 1.57
C VAL A 49 7.70 -0.17 0.14
N LEU A 50 6.70 0.66 -0.14
CA LEU A 50 6.11 0.84 -1.46
C LEU A 50 6.60 2.18 -2.01
N VAL A 51 7.25 2.16 -3.17
CA VAL A 51 7.67 3.37 -3.89
C VAL A 51 6.80 3.50 -5.14
N PHE A 52 6.04 4.58 -5.22
CA PHE A 52 5.06 4.78 -6.29
C PHE A 52 5.68 5.56 -7.45
N SER A 53 5.88 4.87 -8.57
CA SER A 53 6.42 5.44 -9.82
C SER A 53 5.32 5.58 -10.88
N GLU A 54 5.63 6.25 -12.00
CA GLU A 54 4.65 6.46 -13.08
C GLU A 54 4.11 5.17 -13.69
N ARG A 55 4.96 4.13 -13.75
CA ARG A 55 4.70 2.90 -14.50
C ARG A 55 4.53 1.67 -13.63
N GLN A 56 4.97 1.72 -12.37
CA GLN A 56 4.89 0.60 -11.44
C GLN A 56 4.95 1.08 -10.00
N VAL A 57 4.63 0.18 -9.07
CA VAL A 57 4.98 0.31 -7.65
C VAL A 57 6.10 -0.68 -7.38
N ASP A 58 7.21 -0.19 -6.83
CA ASP A 58 8.34 -1.03 -6.42
C ASP A 58 8.17 -1.42 -4.95
N VAL A 59 8.46 -2.68 -4.61
CA VAL A 59 8.33 -3.18 -3.22
C VAL A 59 9.70 -3.55 -2.65
N LEU A 60 10.11 -2.84 -1.61
CA LEU A 60 11.43 -2.95 -1.01
C LEU A 60 11.33 -3.42 0.44
N SER A 61 12.29 -4.23 0.88
CA SER A 61 12.42 -4.67 2.29
C SER A 61 13.20 -3.69 3.16
N ALA A 62 13.87 -2.71 2.55
CA ALA A 62 14.60 -1.64 3.22
C ALA A 62 14.56 -0.37 2.36
N TRP A 63 14.52 0.78 3.02
CA TRP A 63 14.58 2.10 2.38
C TRP A 63 15.33 3.06 3.29
N ASP A 64 16.47 3.57 2.81
CA ASP A 64 17.34 4.48 3.56
C ASP A 64 16.85 5.94 3.54
N GLY A 65 15.88 6.26 2.67
CA GLY A 65 15.26 7.57 2.62
C GLY A 65 14.14 7.76 3.65
N GLU A 66 13.59 8.98 3.67
CA GLU A 66 12.37 9.28 4.42
C GLU A 66 11.14 8.70 3.71
N ALA A 67 10.15 8.28 4.48
CA ALA A 67 8.86 7.84 3.95
C ALA A 67 7.85 8.98 4.13
N ASP A 68 7.11 9.32 3.07
CA ASP A 68 6.03 10.31 3.15
C ASP A 68 4.92 9.87 4.12
N CYS A 69 4.76 8.57 4.32
CA CYS A 69 3.81 8.00 5.27
C CYS A 69 4.34 6.69 5.84
N THR A 70 4.15 6.48 7.14
CA THR A 70 4.40 5.20 7.81
C THR A 70 3.13 4.68 8.45
N VAL A 71 2.68 3.50 8.02
CA VAL A 71 1.53 2.78 8.58
C VAL A 71 2.06 1.64 9.44
N ILE A 72 1.75 1.68 10.73
CA ILE A 72 2.10 0.61 11.66
C ILE A 72 0.83 -0.19 11.95
N THR A 73 0.84 -1.48 11.62
CA THR A 73 -0.36 -2.32 11.74
C THR A 73 -0.02 -3.76 12.08
N ARG A 74 -1.02 -4.58 12.40
CA ARG A 74 -0.88 -6.03 12.57
C ARG A 74 -1.37 -6.74 11.32
N LEU A 75 -0.82 -7.92 11.00
CA LEU A 75 -1.26 -8.63 9.79
C LEU A 75 -2.76 -8.99 9.86
N SER A 76 -3.26 -9.25 11.06
CA SER A 76 -4.65 -9.61 11.36
C SER A 76 -5.70 -8.54 11.04
N VAL A 77 -5.30 -7.28 10.79
CA VAL A 77 -6.25 -6.18 10.48
C VAL A 77 -6.21 -5.73 9.01
N LEU A 78 -5.28 -6.23 8.19
CA LEU A 78 -5.15 -5.87 6.77
C LEU A 78 -6.36 -6.25 5.89
N PRO A 79 -7.15 -7.33 6.13
CA PRO A 79 -8.38 -7.55 5.36
C PRO A 79 -9.47 -6.51 5.63
N LYS A 80 -9.38 -5.73 6.72
CA LYS A 80 -10.47 -4.86 7.21
C LYS A 80 -10.40 -3.42 6.69
N THR A 81 -9.34 -3.03 5.98
CA THR A 81 -9.11 -1.62 5.59
C THR A 81 -9.52 -1.30 4.15
N ALA A 82 -10.06 -2.28 3.39
CA ALA A 82 -10.59 -2.05 2.05
C ALA A 82 -11.94 -1.32 2.01
N GLN A 83 -12.53 -1.01 3.17
CA GLN A 83 -13.74 -0.18 3.26
C GLN A 83 -13.36 1.30 3.28
N SER A 84 -13.34 1.89 2.09
CA SER A 84 -13.45 3.33 1.91
C SER A 84 -14.67 3.82 2.71
N SER A 85 -14.42 4.57 3.79
CA SER A 85 -15.46 5.31 4.49
C SER A 85 -15.86 6.50 3.62
N ALA A 86 -16.72 6.22 2.63
CA ALA A 86 -17.51 7.26 1.99
C ALA A 86 -18.55 7.73 3.01
N ALA A 87 -18.55 9.04 3.26
CA ALA A 87 -19.30 9.73 4.27
C ALA A 87 -20.78 9.29 4.35
N HIS A 88 -21.17 8.84 5.55
CA HIS A 88 -22.56 8.83 6.01
C HIS A 88 -23.04 10.29 6.09
N GLY A 89 -23.75 10.75 5.06
CA GLY A 89 -24.46 12.02 5.03
C GLY A 89 -25.89 11.80 4.56
N ALA A 90 -26.72 11.16 5.38
CA ALA A 90 -28.18 11.13 5.20
C ALA A 90 -28.89 10.55 6.43
N TYR A 91 -29.05 11.31 7.50
CA TYR A 91 -30.28 11.27 8.33
C TYR A 91 -30.30 12.46 9.30
N SER A 92 -30.92 13.56 8.88
CA SER A 92 -31.32 14.65 9.79
C SER A 92 -32.78 14.97 9.52
N GLN A 93 -33.65 14.35 10.32
CA GLN A 93 -34.84 14.94 10.95
C GLN A 93 -35.79 15.72 10.03
N ARG A 94 -36.87 15.05 9.61
CA ARG A 94 -38.22 15.62 9.51
C ARG A 94 -39.22 14.60 10.00
#